data_AF-A0AA96J0B2-F1
#
_entry.id   AF-A0AA96J0B2-F1
#
_cell.length_a   1.000
_cell.length_b   1.000
_cell.length_c   1.000
_cell.angle_alpha   90.00
_cell.angle_beta   90.00
_cell.angle_gamma   90.00
#
_symmetry.space_group_name_H-M   'P 1'
#
loop_
_entity.id
_entity.type
_entity.pdbx_description
1 polymer ?
#
loop_
_entity_poly.entity_id
_entity_poly.type
_entity_poly.pdbx_seq_one_letter_code
_entity_poly.pdbx_strand_id
1 'polypeptide(L)'
;MSRAFAAAFPRRGLLVVSLALMVAAAVAAFALLRTPAVDGADHQAKGPAAAASSGGQDSGTAIMLELAKTAIAEKRLVAPAGANAFEFYLSALQLEPNSTAATEGLRELFEPAVDDVERAINDNHLDEAQRELGLLREFDATNYKLALLGGKLDAQRQLQIREDEARAAVIQAQATSATSSSTAR
;
A
#
# COMPACT_ATOMS: atom_id res chain seq x y z
N MET A 1 25.28 -15.86 55.97
CA MET A 1 24.96 -14.46 55.60
C MET A 1 24.81 -14.40 54.09
N SER A 2 23.58 -14.21 53.63
CA SER A 2 23.11 -14.48 52.26
C SER A 2 23.29 -13.24 51.37
N ARG A 3 23.87 -13.41 50.18
CA ARG A 3 23.98 -12.36 49.16
C ARG A 3 22.71 -12.37 48.29
N ALA A 4 21.98 -11.26 48.26
CA ALA A 4 20.82 -11.06 47.39
C ALA A 4 21.24 -10.32 46.11
N PHE A 5 20.84 -10.88 44.96
CA PHE A 5 21.02 -10.31 43.62
C PHE A 5 20.11 -9.09 43.42
N ALA A 6 20.67 -7.99 42.92
CA ALA A 6 19.91 -6.87 42.38
C ALA A 6 19.51 -7.19 40.93
N ALA A 7 18.21 -7.40 40.68
CA ALA A 7 17.67 -7.52 39.33
C ALA A 7 17.26 -6.13 38.82
N ALA A 8 17.93 -5.67 37.77
CA ALA A 8 17.56 -4.47 37.03
C ALA A 8 16.30 -4.74 36.19
N PHE A 9 15.23 -3.97 36.44
CA PHE A 9 13.99 -4.07 35.67
C PHE A 9 14.11 -3.32 34.32
N PRO A 10 13.75 -3.92 33.17
CA PRO A 10 13.84 -3.26 31.88
C PRO A 10 12.70 -2.26 31.68
N ARG A 11 13.06 -1.04 31.26
CA ARG A 11 12.22 0.15 31.02
C ARG A 11 11.07 -0.02 30.00
N ARG A 12 10.84 -1.22 29.46
CA ARG A 12 9.81 -1.51 28.46
C ARG A 12 8.44 -1.87 29.06
N GLY A 13 8.39 -2.27 30.33
CA GLY A 13 7.12 -2.57 31.00
C GLY A 13 6.27 -1.35 31.34
N LEU A 14 6.90 -0.18 31.49
CA LEU A 14 6.22 1.05 31.94
C LEU A 14 5.45 1.78 30.82
N LEU A 15 5.78 1.54 29.55
CA LEU A 15 5.12 2.18 28.39
C LEU A 15 3.84 1.46 27.92
N VAL A 16 3.69 0.16 28.20
CA VAL A 16 2.52 -0.62 27.78
C VAL A 16 1.32 -0.35 28.69
N VAL A 17 1.56 -0.12 29.98
CA VAL A 17 0.49 0.18 30.95
C VAL A 17 -0.14 1.56 30.71
N SER A 18 0.64 2.54 30.25
CA SER A 18 0.14 3.89 29.92
C SER A 18 -0.74 3.93 28.65
N LEU A 19 -0.49 3.06 27.67
CA LEU A 19 -1.29 3.02 26.45
C LEU A 19 -2.65 2.34 26.68
N ALA A 20 -2.70 1.33 27.57
CA ALA A 20 -3.94 0.64 27.91
C ALA A 20 -4.93 1.53 28.70
N LEU A 21 -4.43 2.44 29.55
CA LEU A 21 -5.28 3.37 30.31
C LEU A 21 -5.91 4.49 29.45
N MET A 22 -5.24 4.91 28.37
CA MET A 22 -5.76 5.94 27.46
C MET A 22 -6.93 5.46 26.58
N VAL A 23 -6.97 4.17 26.23
CA VAL A 23 -8.06 3.61 25.39
C VAL A 23 -9.35 3.42 26.18
N ALA A 24 -9.27 3.12 27.47
CA ALA A 24 -10.44 2.90 28.32
C ALA A 24 -11.27 4.18 28.59
N ALA A 25 -10.61 5.35 28.66
CA ALA A 25 -11.29 6.62 28.91
C ALA A 25 -12.08 7.14 27.69
N ALA A 26 -11.62 6.84 26.46
CA ALA A 26 -12.28 7.29 25.23
C ALA A 26 -13.58 6.51 24.94
N VAL A 27 -13.66 5.23 25.31
CA VAL A 27 -14.85 4.39 25.10
C VAL A 27 -15.99 4.75 26.06
N ALA A 28 -15.66 5.13 27.30
CA ALA A 28 -16.66 5.55 28.29
C ALA A 28 -17.35 6.88 27.91
N ALA A 29 -16.62 7.81 27.29
CA ALA A 29 -17.19 9.09 26.83
C ALA A 29 -18.13 8.93 25.63
N PHE A 30 -17.87 7.98 24.73
CA PHE A 30 -18.71 7.73 23.56
C PHE A 30 -20.02 7.01 23.91
N ALA A 31 -20.02 6.17 24.95
CA ALA A 31 -21.21 5.45 25.40
C ALA A 31 -22.22 6.36 26.13
N LEU A 32 -21.78 7.48 26.72
CA LEU A 32 -22.63 8.38 27.50
C LEU A 32 -23.34 9.47 26.67
N LEU A 33 -23.07 9.58 25.36
CA LEU A 33 -23.75 10.52 24.46
C LEU A 33 -24.86 9.89 23.58
N ARG A 34 -25.08 8.57 23.67
CA ARG A 34 -26.21 7.92 22.98
C ARG A 34 -27.46 7.93 23.86
N THR A 35 -28.35 8.89 23.60
CA THR A 35 -29.73 8.88 24.10
C THR A 35 -30.51 7.70 23.53
N PRO A 36 -31.19 6.87 24.34
CA PRO A 36 -32.15 5.90 23.84
C PRO A 36 -33.53 6.57 23.76
N ALA A 37 -34.05 6.77 22.54
CA ALA A 37 -35.47 7.04 22.33
C ALA A 37 -36.12 5.73 21.89
N VAL A 38 -36.92 5.15 22.79
CA VAL A 38 -37.84 4.04 22.53
C VAL A 38 -39.24 4.61 22.67
N ASP A 39 -40.04 4.53 21.61
CA ASP A 39 -41.39 3.95 21.65
C ASP A 39 -42.07 4.12 20.29
N GLY A 40 -42.70 3.05 19.82
CA GLY A 40 -43.49 3.05 18.59
C GLY A 40 -43.64 1.67 17.99
N ALA A 41 -44.63 0.93 18.48
CA ALA A 41 -45.01 -0.41 18.09
C ALA A 41 -45.31 -0.58 16.58
N ASP A 42 -45.02 -1.81 16.13
CA ASP A 42 -45.70 -2.61 15.10
C ASP A 42 -46.33 -1.91 13.90
N HIS A 43 -45.86 -2.22 12.68
CA HIS A 43 -46.70 -2.69 11.56
C HIS A 43 -45.85 -3.31 10.43
N GLN A 44 -46.01 -4.63 10.26
CA GLN A 44 -46.12 -5.37 9.00
C GLN A 44 -45.80 -4.63 7.68
N ALA A 45 -44.79 -5.09 6.95
CA ALA A 45 -44.91 -5.42 5.52
C ALA A 45 -43.64 -6.11 5.00
N LYS A 46 -43.84 -7.31 4.44
CA LYS A 46 -42.88 -7.96 3.56
C LYS A 46 -42.82 -7.17 2.24
N GLY A 47 -41.69 -6.52 1.98
CA GLY A 47 -41.37 -5.80 0.74
C GLY A 47 -39.85 -5.65 0.60
N PRO A 48 -39.28 -5.68 -0.61
CA PRO A 48 -37.86 -5.95 -0.82
C PRO A 48 -36.98 -4.76 -0.41
N ALA A 49 -36.18 -4.95 0.63
CA ALA A 49 -35.06 -4.07 0.96
C ALA A 49 -33.91 -4.33 -0.02
N ALA A 50 -34.00 -3.75 -1.22
CA ALA A 50 -32.91 -3.76 -2.21
C ALA A 50 -32.66 -2.36 -2.85
N ALA A 51 -33.25 -1.29 -2.30
CA ALA A 51 -33.21 0.04 -2.93
C ALA A 51 -32.46 1.12 -2.13
N ALA A 52 -31.85 0.79 -0.99
CA ALA A 52 -31.12 1.77 -0.15
C ALA A 52 -29.59 1.70 -0.29
N SER A 53 -29.05 0.71 -1.01
CA SER A 53 -27.59 0.54 -1.18
C SER A 53 -27.04 1.17 -2.47
N SER A 54 -27.87 1.60 -3.41
CA SER A 54 -27.38 2.18 -4.68
C SER A 54 -26.87 3.61 -4.55
N GLY A 55 -27.62 4.50 -3.86
CA GLY A 55 -27.28 5.92 -3.82
C GLY A 55 -25.92 6.26 -3.18
N GLY A 56 -25.45 5.45 -2.23
CA GLY A 56 -24.13 5.59 -1.62
C GLY A 56 -22.99 5.00 -2.47
N GLN A 57 -23.23 3.87 -3.12
CA GLN A 57 -22.29 3.23 -4.04
C GLN A 57 -22.05 4.12 -5.27
N ASP A 58 -23.11 4.66 -5.86
CA ASP A 58 -23.06 5.55 -7.03
C ASP A 58 -22.32 6.86 -6.72
N SER A 59 -22.42 7.35 -5.48
CA SER A 59 -21.68 8.52 -5.02
C SER A 59 -20.19 8.20 -4.81
N GLY A 60 -19.88 7.01 -4.26
CA GLY A 60 -18.51 6.55 -4.07
C GLY A 60 -17.76 6.33 -5.39
N THR A 61 -18.41 5.71 -6.37
CA THR A 61 -17.82 5.50 -7.71
C THR A 61 -17.56 6.84 -8.40
N ALA A 62 -18.50 7.80 -8.33
CA ALA A 62 -18.32 9.14 -8.87
C ALA A 62 -17.11 9.86 -8.25
N ILE A 63 -16.91 9.76 -6.93
CA ILE A 63 -15.72 10.32 -6.26
C ILE A 63 -14.42 9.70 -6.80
N MET A 64 -14.39 8.37 -6.96
CA MET A 64 -13.20 7.69 -7.49
C MET A 64 -12.90 8.11 -8.93
N LEU A 65 -13.93 8.27 -9.77
CA LEU A 65 -13.76 8.73 -11.15
C LEU A 65 -13.21 10.16 -11.22
N GLU A 66 -13.66 11.07 -10.35
CA GLU A 66 -13.14 12.44 -10.29
C GLU A 66 -11.69 12.49 -9.76
N LEU A 67 -11.37 11.67 -8.75
CA LEU A 67 -9.99 11.51 -8.26
C LEU A 67 -9.06 10.96 -9.35
N ALA A 68 -9.53 9.99 -10.15
CA ALA A 68 -8.78 9.46 -11.28
C ALA A 68 -8.49 10.55 -12.31
N LYS A 69 -9.49 11.33 -12.74
CA LYS A 69 -9.30 12.46 -13.66
C LYS A 69 -8.30 13.49 -13.15
N THR A 70 -8.37 13.80 -11.86
CA THR A 70 -7.41 14.72 -11.20
C THR A 70 -5.99 14.14 -11.25
N ALA A 71 -5.83 12.85 -10.94
CA ALA A 71 -4.54 12.18 -11.02
C ALA A 71 -3.96 12.16 -12.44
N ILE A 72 -4.81 11.97 -13.47
CA ILE A 72 -4.39 12.05 -14.89
C ILE A 72 -3.87 13.45 -15.21
N ALA A 73 -4.61 14.50 -14.82
CA ALA A 73 -4.21 15.88 -15.06
C ALA A 73 -2.87 16.22 -14.40
N GLU A 74 -2.57 15.58 -13.26
CA GLU A 74 -1.30 15.70 -12.53
C GLU A 74 -0.21 14.71 -13.02
N LYS A 75 -0.47 13.93 -14.08
CA LYS A 75 0.41 12.88 -14.60
C LYS A 75 0.77 11.78 -13.59
N ARG A 76 -0.08 11.56 -12.59
CA ARG A 76 0.03 10.48 -11.61
C ARG A 76 -0.70 9.24 -12.11
N LEU A 77 -0.16 8.57 -13.14
CA LEU A 77 -0.87 7.45 -13.78
C LEU A 77 -0.86 6.19 -12.92
N VAL A 78 0.33 5.73 -12.53
CA VAL A 78 0.54 4.51 -11.71
C VAL A 78 1.37 4.77 -10.45
N ALA A 79 1.91 5.97 -10.32
CA ALA A 79 2.64 6.43 -9.15
C ALA A 79 2.22 7.85 -8.75
N PRO A 80 2.41 8.23 -7.48
CA PRO A 80 2.83 7.39 -6.35
C PRO A 80 1.73 6.41 -5.89
N ALA A 81 2.12 5.42 -5.10
CA ALA A 81 1.17 4.44 -4.50
C ALA A 81 0.12 5.14 -3.62
N GLY A 82 -1.14 4.68 -3.69
CA GLY A 82 -2.26 5.24 -2.93
C GLY A 82 -2.82 6.55 -3.48
N ALA A 83 -2.17 7.15 -4.47
CA ALA A 83 -2.60 8.39 -5.10
C ALA A 83 -2.19 8.37 -6.57
N ASN A 84 -2.84 7.53 -7.37
CA ASN A 84 -2.66 7.50 -8.83
C ASN A 84 -3.97 7.10 -9.52
N ALA A 85 -4.05 7.43 -10.82
CA ALA A 85 -5.26 7.25 -11.61
C ALA A 85 -5.71 5.79 -11.73
N PHE A 86 -4.75 4.88 -11.89
CA PHE A 86 -5.03 3.45 -12.07
C PHE A 86 -5.67 2.84 -10.81
N GLU A 87 -5.13 3.15 -9.62
CA GLU A 87 -5.71 2.72 -8.34
C GLU A 87 -7.12 3.29 -8.10
N PHE A 88 -7.37 4.54 -8.48
CA PHE A 88 -8.70 5.13 -8.35
C PHE A 88 -9.72 4.46 -9.27
N TYR A 89 -9.36 4.16 -10.52
CA TYR A 89 -10.24 3.42 -11.41
C TYR A 89 -10.48 1.98 -10.95
N LEU A 90 -9.45 1.27 -10.46
CA LEU A 90 -9.63 -0.06 -9.88
C LEU A 90 -10.54 -0.02 -8.65
N SER A 91 -10.44 1.03 -7.84
CA SER A 91 -11.32 1.26 -6.70
C SER A 91 -12.76 1.55 -7.14
N ALA A 92 -12.96 2.29 -8.23
CA ALA A 92 -14.27 2.48 -8.84
C ALA A 92 -14.88 1.14 -9.30
N LEU A 93 -14.08 0.23 -9.89
CA LEU A 93 -14.54 -1.11 -10.28
C LEU A 93 -14.86 -2.02 -9.09
N GLN A 94 -14.19 -1.85 -7.95
CA GLN A 94 -14.56 -2.58 -6.72
C GLN A 94 -15.93 -2.16 -6.19
N LEU A 95 -16.29 -0.88 -6.38
CA LEU A 95 -17.58 -0.34 -5.97
C LEU A 95 -18.69 -0.65 -6.98
N GLU A 96 -18.39 -0.54 -8.28
CA GLU A 96 -19.28 -0.81 -9.41
C GLU A 96 -18.54 -1.65 -10.47
N PRO A 97 -18.63 -3.00 -10.39
CA PRO A 97 -17.90 -3.91 -11.27
C PRO A 97 -18.20 -3.77 -12.77
N ASN A 98 -19.33 -3.17 -13.12
CA ASN A 98 -19.78 -2.93 -14.50
C ASN A 98 -19.61 -1.46 -14.94
N SER A 99 -18.85 -0.65 -14.20
CA SER A 99 -18.63 0.75 -14.50
C SER A 99 -17.85 0.92 -15.81
N THR A 100 -18.56 1.25 -16.89
CA THR A 100 -17.95 1.45 -18.21
C THR A 100 -16.93 2.58 -18.18
N ALA A 101 -17.20 3.66 -17.43
CA ALA A 101 -16.28 4.79 -17.29
C ALA A 101 -14.92 4.37 -16.70
N ALA A 102 -14.91 3.51 -15.68
CA ALA A 102 -13.68 3.05 -15.07
C ALA A 102 -12.91 2.07 -15.98
N THR A 103 -13.61 1.13 -16.63
CA THR A 103 -12.98 0.18 -17.57
C THR A 103 -12.38 0.89 -18.80
N GLU A 104 -13.08 1.86 -19.38
CA GLU A 104 -12.56 2.66 -20.50
C GLU A 104 -11.35 3.49 -20.06
N GLY A 105 -11.43 4.14 -18.88
CA GLY A 105 -10.32 4.90 -18.32
C GLY A 105 -9.05 4.06 -18.12
N LEU A 106 -9.18 2.84 -17.57
CA LEU A 106 -8.05 1.91 -17.43
C LEU A 106 -7.46 1.50 -18.79
N ARG A 107 -8.31 1.26 -19.79
CA ARG A 107 -7.86 0.89 -21.13
C ARG A 107 -7.11 2.03 -21.82
N GLU A 108 -7.62 3.26 -21.72
CA GLU A 108 -6.99 4.45 -22.28
C GLU A 108 -5.63 4.72 -21.63
N LEU A 109 -5.55 4.56 -20.31
CA LEU A 109 -4.32 4.79 -19.56
C LEU A 109 -3.32 3.64 -19.63
N PHE A 110 -3.70 2.48 -20.13
CA PHE A 110 -2.85 1.29 -20.07
C PHE A 110 -1.50 1.49 -20.77
N GLU A 111 -1.51 1.98 -22.02
CA GLU A 111 -0.29 2.21 -22.78
C GLU A 111 0.64 3.24 -22.15
N PRO A 112 0.20 4.47 -21.80
CA PRO A 112 1.09 5.43 -21.13
C PRO A 112 1.53 4.96 -19.73
N ALA A 113 0.74 4.14 -19.03
CA ALA A 113 1.15 3.52 -17.77
C ALA A 113 2.26 2.46 -17.97
N VAL A 114 2.22 1.69 -19.06
CA VAL A 114 3.30 0.75 -19.43
C VAL A 114 4.60 1.53 -19.68
N ASP A 115 4.52 2.67 -20.36
CA ASP A 115 5.68 3.54 -20.60
C ASP A 115 6.28 4.09 -19.29
N ASP A 116 5.44 4.42 -18.30
CA ASP A 116 5.87 4.87 -16.97
C ASP A 116 6.61 3.76 -16.22
N VAL A 117 6.07 2.53 -16.21
CA VAL A 117 6.76 1.36 -15.63
C VAL A 117 8.09 1.12 -16.31
N GLU A 118 8.12 1.17 -17.64
CA GLU A 118 9.36 0.98 -18.39
C GLU A 118 10.41 2.03 -18.01
N ARG A 119 9.99 3.29 -17.84
CA ARG A 119 10.86 4.38 -17.39
C ARG A 119 11.39 4.13 -15.99
N ALA A 120 10.54 3.72 -15.05
CA ALA A 120 10.97 3.37 -13.69
C ALA A 120 12.02 2.25 -13.68
N ILE A 121 11.87 1.24 -14.55
CA ILE A 121 12.89 0.19 -14.73
C ILE A 121 14.20 0.78 -15.28
N ASN A 122 14.13 1.63 -16.31
CA ASN A 122 15.31 2.25 -16.91
C ASN A 122 16.05 3.17 -15.93
N ASP A 123 15.31 3.85 -15.06
CA ASP A 123 15.82 4.77 -14.04
C ASP A 123 16.33 4.04 -12.78
N ASN A 124 16.38 2.70 -12.79
CA ASN A 124 16.77 1.86 -11.64
C ASN A 124 15.86 2.00 -10.40
N HIS A 125 14.65 2.55 -10.55
CA HIS A 125 13.62 2.56 -9.50
C HIS A 125 12.90 1.20 -9.43
N LEU A 126 13.65 0.12 -9.22
CA LEU A 126 13.17 -1.25 -9.42
C LEU A 126 12.04 -1.65 -8.47
N ASP A 127 12.04 -1.11 -7.24
CA ASP A 127 10.97 -1.38 -6.28
C ASP A 127 9.66 -0.68 -6.65
N GLU A 128 9.74 0.55 -7.15
CA GLU A 128 8.57 1.27 -7.66
C GLU A 128 8.03 0.56 -8.91
N ALA A 129 8.92 0.25 -9.86
CA ALA A 129 8.57 -0.48 -11.07
C ALA A 129 7.88 -1.82 -10.79
N GLN A 130 8.29 -2.56 -9.76
CA GLN A 130 7.59 -3.79 -9.38
C GLN A 130 6.16 -3.53 -8.93
N ARG A 131 5.95 -2.51 -8.11
CA ARG A 131 4.61 -2.18 -7.61
C ARG A 131 3.71 -1.72 -8.74
N GLU A 132 4.19 -0.78 -9.56
CA GLU A 132 3.48 -0.29 -10.73
C GLU A 132 3.15 -1.45 -11.68
N LEU A 133 4.13 -2.31 -12.00
CA LEU A 133 3.90 -3.48 -12.85
C LEU A 133 2.85 -4.45 -12.27
N GLY A 134 2.84 -4.64 -10.95
CA GLY A 134 1.79 -5.40 -10.26
C GLY A 134 0.41 -4.77 -10.41
N LEU A 135 0.34 -3.44 -10.31
CA LEU A 135 -0.89 -2.67 -10.48
C LEU A 135 -1.48 -2.81 -11.89
N LEU A 136 -0.66 -2.73 -12.95
CA LEU A 136 -1.15 -2.95 -14.33
C LEU A 136 -1.63 -4.39 -14.56
N ARG A 137 -1.03 -5.38 -13.89
CA ARG A 137 -1.46 -6.79 -14.01
C ARG A 137 -2.81 -7.06 -13.38
N GLU A 138 -3.25 -6.25 -12.41
CA GLU A 138 -4.60 -6.34 -11.85
C GLU A 138 -5.68 -6.07 -12.92
N PHE A 139 -5.35 -5.23 -13.92
CA PHE A 139 -6.25 -4.96 -15.04
C PHE A 139 -6.11 -5.97 -16.19
N ASP A 140 -4.88 -6.26 -16.63
CA ASP A 140 -4.63 -7.22 -17.72
C ASP A 140 -3.35 -8.04 -17.47
N ALA A 141 -3.46 -9.09 -16.66
CA ALA A 141 -2.36 -10.01 -16.37
C ALA A 141 -1.85 -10.78 -17.60
N THR A 142 -2.64 -10.86 -18.67
CA THR A 142 -2.31 -11.65 -19.88
C THR A 142 -1.54 -10.84 -20.92
N ASN A 143 -1.36 -9.54 -20.70
CA ASN A 143 -0.68 -8.66 -21.63
C ASN A 143 0.80 -9.00 -21.78
N TYR A 144 1.23 -9.26 -23.03
CA TYR A 144 2.62 -9.64 -23.32
C TYR A 144 3.64 -8.55 -22.95
N LYS A 145 3.26 -7.27 -22.97
CA LYS A 145 4.15 -6.16 -22.58
C LYS A 145 4.52 -6.25 -21.10
N LEU A 146 3.56 -6.59 -20.24
CA LEU A 146 3.81 -6.76 -18.79
C LEU A 146 4.68 -7.98 -18.48
N ALA A 147 4.62 -9.02 -19.32
CA ALA A 147 5.53 -10.16 -19.23
C ALA A 147 6.97 -9.75 -19.59
N LEU A 148 7.13 -8.99 -20.68
CA LEU A 148 8.43 -8.48 -21.12
C LEU A 148 9.06 -7.55 -20.08
N LEU A 149 8.28 -6.60 -19.54
CA LEU A 149 8.76 -5.70 -18.47
C LEU A 149 9.12 -6.47 -17.19
N GLY A 150 8.39 -7.54 -16.87
CA GLY A 150 8.75 -8.44 -15.76
C GLY A 150 10.14 -9.05 -15.94
N GLY A 151 10.43 -9.61 -17.11
CA GLY A 151 11.76 -10.16 -17.40
C GLY A 151 12.86 -9.09 -17.38
N LYS A 152 12.58 -7.88 -17.87
CA LYS A 152 13.51 -6.74 -17.83
C LYS A 152 13.83 -6.33 -16.39
N LEU A 153 12.80 -6.21 -15.54
CA LEU A 153 12.92 -5.87 -14.14
C LEU A 153 13.74 -6.92 -13.37
N ASP A 154 13.48 -8.21 -13.60
CA ASP A 154 14.21 -9.29 -12.96
C ASP A 154 15.70 -9.29 -13.34
N ALA A 155 16.00 -9.04 -14.63
CA ALA A 155 17.37 -8.90 -15.10
C ALA A 155 18.10 -7.73 -14.44
N GLN A 156 17.44 -6.57 -14.30
CA GLN A 156 18.02 -5.39 -13.63
C GLN A 156 18.30 -5.67 -12.15
N ARG A 157 17.40 -6.36 -11.44
CA ARG A 157 17.62 -6.72 -10.03
C ARG A 157 18.80 -7.66 -9.83
N GLN A 158 18.94 -8.66 -10.70
CA GLN A 158 20.09 -9.56 -10.64
C GLN A 158 21.42 -8.84 -10.89
N LEU A 159 21.42 -7.74 -11.64
CA LEU A 159 22.60 -6.89 -11.77
C LEU A 159 22.88 -6.13 -10.48
N GLN A 160 21.88 -5.46 -9.91
CA GLN A 160 22.04 -4.72 -8.64
C GLN A 160 22.53 -5.62 -7.51
N ILE A 161 21.94 -6.81 -7.34
CA ILE A 161 22.36 -7.78 -6.32
C ILE A 161 23.84 -8.15 -6.49
N ARG A 162 24.28 -8.43 -7.72
CA ARG A 162 25.69 -8.76 -7.99
C ARG A 162 26.63 -7.59 -7.70
N GLU A 163 26.21 -6.37 -8.02
CA GLU A 163 26.99 -5.17 -7.70
C GLU A 163 27.12 -4.96 -6.19
N ASP A 164 26.04 -5.14 -5.44
CA ASP A 164 26.03 -5.01 -3.98
C ASP A 164 26.88 -6.09 -3.30
N GLU A 165 26.80 -7.33 -3.77
CA GLU A 165 27.66 -8.42 -3.33
C GLU A 165 29.14 -8.13 -3.58
N ALA A 166 29.48 -7.64 -4.78
CA ALA A 166 30.85 -7.27 -5.12
C ALA A 166 31.36 -6.12 -4.23
N ARG A 167 30.53 -5.09 -3.99
CA ARG A 167 30.86 -3.98 -3.08
C ARG A 167 31.10 -4.48 -1.65
N ALA A 168 30.23 -5.37 -1.16
CA ALA A 168 30.39 -5.96 0.17
C ALA A 168 31.69 -6.78 0.30
N ALA A 169 32.04 -7.57 -0.71
CA ALA A 169 33.28 -8.35 -0.73
C ALA A 169 34.53 -7.46 -0.68
N VAL A 170 34.53 -6.35 -1.43
CA VAL A 170 35.63 -5.37 -1.41
C VAL A 170 35.78 -4.74 -0.02
N ILE A 171 34.67 -4.32 0.61
CA ILE A 171 34.70 -3.74 1.96
C ILE A 171 35.26 -4.74 2.98
N GLN A 172 34.89 -6.02 2.88
CA GLN A 172 35.39 -7.07 3.76
C GLN A 172 36.90 -7.32 3.57
N ALA A 173 37.39 -7.34 2.33
CA ALA A 173 38.82 -7.48 2.04
C ALA A 173 39.66 -6.31 2.56
N GLN A 174 39.12 -5.09 2.49
CA GLN A 174 39.77 -3.89 3.06
C GLN A 174 39.79 -3.91 4.59
N ALA A 175 38.70 -4.35 5.24
CA ALA A 175 38.64 -4.44 6.70
C ALA A 175 39.60 -5.50 7.28
N THR A 176 39.72 -6.64 6.60
CA THR A 176 40.64 -7.73 7.01
C THR A 176 42.11 -7.35 6.84
N SER A 177 42.47 -6.64 5.77
CA SER A 177 43.83 -6.12 5.55
C SER A 177 44.22 -4.99 6.52
N ALA A 178 43.29 -4.11 6.88
CA ALA A 178 43.53 -3.09 7.89
C ALA A 178 43.79 -3.71 9.28
N THR A 179 42.99 -4.71 9.66
CA THR A 179 43.12 -5.40 10.96
C THR A 179 44.44 -6.16 11.10
N SER A 180 44.89 -6.85 10.05
CA SER A 180 46.16 -7.58 10.08
C SER A 180 47.38 -6.66 10.20
N SER A 181 47.34 -5.47 9.61
CA SER A 181 48.41 -4.47 9.72
C SER A 181 48.55 -3.85 11.12
N SER A 182 47.45 -3.74 11.88
CA SER A 182 47.47 -3.17 13.24
C SER A 182 47.98 -4.15 14.30
N THR A 183 47.79 -5.46 14.12
CA THR A 183 48.24 -6.49 15.07
C THR A 183 49.74 -6.80 14.93
N ALA A 184 50.34 -6.46 13.79
CA ALA A 184 51.76 -6.71 13.50
C ALA A 184 52.70 -5.61 14.02
N ARG A 185 52.18 -4.57 14.69
CA ARG A 185 52.93 -3.41 15.18
C ARG A 185 52.94 -3.37 16.70
#